data_AF-A0A2J0LCZ4-F1
#
_entry.id   AF-A0A2J0LCZ4-F1
#
_cell.length_a   1.000
_cell.length_b   1.000
_cell.length_c   1.000
_cell.angle_alpha   90.00
_cell.angle_beta   90.00
_cell.angle_gamma   90.00
#
_symmetry.space_group_name_H-M   'P 1'
#
loop_
_entity.id
_entity.type
_entity.pdbx_description
1 polymer ?
#
loop_
_entity_poly.entity_id
_entity_poly.type
_entity_poly.pdbx_seq_one_letter_code
_entity_poly.pdbx_strand_id
1 'polypeptide(L)'
;EKKGLICGKDFYLAFSPERIDPGNLKYPFRKIPKVVGGIDSNATDLVKRLYSKVIVKVVPVSSARVAETAKLLENTFRLINIGFINELAMMCEKMKIDIWEVIEAANTKP
;
A
#
# COMPACT_ATOMS: atom_id res chain seq x y z
N GLU A 1 -21.14 16.08 12.37
CA GLU A 1 -22.11 16.11 11.25
C GLU A 1 -23.52 15.87 11.76
N LYS A 2 -24.54 16.53 11.18
CA LYS A 2 -25.88 16.73 11.79
C LYS A 2 -27.03 16.31 10.86
N LYS A 3 -26.89 15.21 10.10
CA LYS A 3 -27.93 14.69 9.19
C LYS A 3 -28.66 13.43 9.67
N GLY A 4 -28.27 12.85 10.82
CA GLY A 4 -28.94 11.67 11.39
C GLY A 4 -28.84 10.37 10.57
N LEU A 5 -28.00 10.34 9.52
CA LEU A 5 -27.78 9.13 8.72
C LEU A 5 -26.96 8.10 9.49
N ILE A 6 -27.36 6.84 9.38
CA ILE A 6 -26.74 5.70 10.05
C ILE A 6 -25.90 4.92 9.04
N CYS A 7 -24.60 4.80 9.31
CA CYS A 7 -23.71 3.99 8.48
C CYS A 7 -24.04 2.50 8.62
N GLY A 8 -24.03 1.76 7.50
CA GLY A 8 -24.49 0.38 7.40
C GLY A 8 -26.00 0.24 7.13
N LYS A 9 -26.76 1.36 7.17
CA LYS A 9 -28.20 1.39 6.85
C LYS A 9 -28.51 2.37 5.74
N ASP A 10 -28.22 3.65 5.97
CA ASP A 10 -28.58 4.73 5.03
C ASP A 10 -27.45 4.99 4.02
N PHE A 11 -26.21 4.65 4.41
CA PHE A 11 -25.04 4.70 3.55
C PHE A 11 -24.00 3.67 4.00
N TYR A 12 -23.07 3.30 3.11
CA TYR A 12 -21.96 2.39 3.41
C TYR A 12 -20.63 3.13 3.29
N LEU A 13 -19.69 2.83 4.19
CA LEU A 13 -18.38 3.46 4.23
C LEU A 13 -17.28 2.39 4.15
N ALA A 14 -16.29 2.63 3.29
CA ALA A 14 -15.08 1.83 3.21
C ALA A 14 -13.87 2.70 2.93
N PHE A 15 -12.71 2.24 3.40
CA PHE A 15 -11.42 2.81 3.09
C PHE A 15 -10.75 2.00 1.99
N SER A 16 -10.16 2.70 1.01
CA SER A 16 -9.41 2.08 -0.07
C SER A 16 -8.20 2.96 -0.41
N PRO A 17 -6.99 2.58 0.03
CA PRO A 17 -5.81 3.42 -0.16
C PRO A 17 -5.44 3.59 -1.64
N GLU A 18 -4.87 4.74 -1.96
CA GLU A 18 -4.24 4.94 -3.27
C GLU A 18 -2.83 4.35 -3.31
N ARG A 19 -2.52 3.67 -4.41
CA ARG A 19 -1.30 2.86 -4.57
C ARG A 19 -0.64 3.08 -5.94
N ILE A 20 -1.08 4.09 -6.69
CA ILE A 20 -0.41 4.52 -7.91
C ILE A 20 0.97 5.11 -7.54
N ASP A 21 2.01 4.58 -8.17
CA ASP A 21 3.35 5.17 -8.13
C ASP A 21 3.44 6.32 -9.15
N PRO A 22 3.74 7.56 -8.72
CA PRO A 22 3.93 8.69 -9.63
C PRO A 22 5.02 8.39 -10.66
N GLY A 23 4.74 8.62 -11.94
CA GLY A 23 5.70 8.40 -13.03
C GLY A 23 5.91 6.94 -13.46
N ASN A 24 5.20 5.98 -12.85
CA ASN A 24 5.30 4.58 -13.23
C ASN A 24 4.47 4.27 -14.48
N LEU A 25 5.09 4.39 -15.66
CA LEU A 25 4.46 4.10 -16.95
C LEU A 25 4.27 2.59 -17.22
N LYS A 26 4.94 1.72 -16.45
CA LYS A 26 4.88 0.26 -16.66
C LYS A 26 3.58 -0.35 -16.15
N TYR A 27 2.95 0.23 -15.14
CA TYR A 27 1.77 -0.35 -14.50
C TYR A 27 0.54 0.56 -14.68
N PRO A 28 -0.36 0.24 -15.63
CA PRO A 28 -1.58 1.02 -15.81
C PRO A 28 -2.48 0.89 -14.58
N PHE A 29 -3.21 1.96 -14.24
CA PHE A 29 -4.01 2.04 -13.01
C PHE A 29 -4.93 0.83 -12.78
N ARG A 30 -5.53 0.29 -13.87
CA ARG A 30 -6.45 -0.87 -13.80
C ARG A 30 -5.79 -2.15 -13.30
N LYS A 31 -4.47 -2.29 -13.48
CA LYS A 31 -3.70 -3.48 -13.08
C LYS A 31 -3.15 -3.37 -11.66
N ILE A 32 -3.18 -2.20 -11.04
CA ILE A 32 -2.70 -2.00 -9.68
C ILE A 32 -3.73 -2.61 -8.71
N PRO A 33 -3.36 -3.61 -7.88
CA PRO A 33 -4.31 -4.22 -6.96
C PRO A 33 -4.86 -3.21 -5.96
N LYS A 34 -6.20 -3.14 -5.84
CA LYS A 34 -6.88 -2.19 -4.96
C LYS A 34 -7.28 -2.89 -3.66
N VAL A 35 -6.72 -2.44 -2.53
CA VAL A 35 -7.11 -2.91 -1.19
C VAL A 35 -8.41 -2.20 -0.77
N VAL A 36 -9.35 -2.93 -0.19
CA VAL A 36 -10.65 -2.36 0.26
C VAL A 36 -11.01 -2.94 1.62
N GLY A 37 -11.29 -2.07 2.59
CA GLY A 37 -11.81 -2.45 3.90
C GLY A 37 -13.03 -1.60 4.28
N GLY A 38 -14.19 -2.23 4.43
CA GLY A 38 -15.42 -1.58 4.90
C GLY A 38 -15.45 -1.42 6.42
N ILE A 39 -16.37 -0.59 6.91
CA ILE A 39 -16.71 -0.58 8.35
C ILE A 39 -17.42 -1.87 8.78
N ASP A 40 -18.00 -2.60 7.82
CA ASP A 40 -18.57 -3.94 7.96
C ASP A 40 -18.37 -4.74 6.65
N SER A 41 -18.81 -6.00 6.65
CA SER A 41 -18.71 -6.89 5.48
C SER A 41 -19.55 -6.41 4.29
N ASN A 42 -20.75 -5.86 4.54
CA ASN A 42 -21.64 -5.36 3.49
C ASN A 42 -21.00 -4.19 2.73
N ALA A 43 -20.42 -3.22 3.45
CA ALA A 43 -19.69 -2.10 2.87
C ALA A 43 -18.48 -2.58 2.07
N THR A 44 -17.74 -3.56 2.59
CA THR A 44 -16.59 -4.17 1.89
C THR A 44 -17.02 -4.79 0.57
N ASP A 45 -18.10 -5.57 0.57
CA ASP A 45 -18.60 -6.26 -0.62
C ASP A 45 -19.15 -5.29 -1.67
N LEU A 46 -19.88 -4.24 -1.24
CA LEU A 46 -20.39 -3.21 -2.13
C LEU A 46 -19.25 -2.46 -2.84
N VAL A 47 -18.24 -2.02 -2.09
CA VAL A 47 -17.10 -1.29 -2.67
C VAL A 47 -16.22 -2.21 -3.51
N LYS A 48 -16.07 -3.49 -3.14
CA LYS A 48 -15.42 -4.50 -3.98
C LYS A 48 -16.13 -4.64 -5.32
N ARG A 49 -17.45 -4.77 -5.34
CA ARG A 49 -18.25 -4.86 -6.58
C ARG A 49 -18.10 -3.61 -7.44
N LEU A 50 -18.08 -2.42 -6.82
CA LEU A 50 -17.85 -1.16 -7.53
C LEU A 50 -16.48 -1.16 -8.23
N TYR A 51 -15.40 -1.41 -7.50
CA TYR A 51 -14.05 -1.41 -8.07
C TYR A 51 -13.82 -2.51 -9.09
N SER A 52 -14.46 -3.68 -8.93
CA SER A 52 -14.31 -4.81 -9.85
C SER A 52 -14.79 -4.50 -11.28
N LYS A 53 -15.54 -3.41 -11.49
CA LYS A 53 -15.91 -2.93 -12.83
C LYS A 53 -14.75 -2.30 -13.59
N VAL A 54 -13.70 -1.84 -12.90
CA VAL A 54 -12.60 -1.05 -13.48
C VAL A 54 -11.21 -1.54 -13.09
N ILE A 55 -11.06 -2.22 -11.95
CA ILE A 55 -9.81 -2.78 -11.44
C ILE A 55 -9.79 -4.29 -11.63
N VAL A 56 -8.68 -4.82 -12.13
CA VAL A 56 -8.48 -6.25 -12.40
C VAL A 56 -8.43 -7.08 -11.11
N LYS A 57 -7.78 -6.57 -10.06
CA LYS A 57 -7.61 -7.27 -8.78
C LYS A 57 -8.03 -6.39 -7.61
N VAL A 58 -9.13 -6.75 -6.97
CA VAL A 58 -9.57 -6.13 -5.71
C VAL A 58 -9.25 -7.09 -4.56
N VAL A 59 -8.60 -6.57 -3.51
CA VAL A 59 -8.17 -7.31 -2.33
C VAL A 59 -9.01 -6.84 -1.13
N PRO A 60 -10.12 -7.53 -0.80
CA PRO A 60 -10.90 -7.20 0.38
C PRO A 60 -10.14 -7.58 1.66
N VAL A 61 -10.25 -6.74 2.68
CA VAL A 61 -9.71 -6.98 4.02
C VAL A 61 -10.81 -6.86 5.08
N SER A 62 -10.52 -7.32 6.29
CA SER A 62 -11.54 -7.48 7.35
C SER A 62 -12.11 -6.18 7.90
N SER A 63 -11.43 -5.04 7.73
CA SER A 63 -11.93 -3.75 8.20
C SER A 63 -11.24 -2.57 7.51
N ALA A 64 -11.88 -1.39 7.58
CA ALA A 64 -11.27 -0.13 7.17
C ALA A 64 -9.91 0.12 7.85
N ARG A 65 -9.78 -0.22 9.14
CA ARG A 65 -8.51 -0.08 9.89
C ARG A 65 -7.40 -0.92 9.27
N VAL A 66 -7.68 -2.17 8.86
CA VAL A 66 -6.67 -3.00 8.20
C VAL A 66 -6.23 -2.39 6.86
N ALA A 67 -7.17 -1.84 6.09
CA ALA A 67 -6.84 -1.16 4.83
C ALA A 67 -6.02 0.12 5.04
N GLU A 68 -6.33 0.90 6.08
CA GLU A 68 -5.56 2.09 6.48
C GLU A 68 -4.15 1.72 6.95
N THR A 69 -4.03 0.75 7.86
CA THR A 69 -2.75 0.29 8.38
C THR A 69 -1.88 -0.32 7.28
N ALA A 70 -2.46 -1.04 6.31
CA ALA A 70 -1.70 -1.54 5.17
C ALA A 70 -1.01 -0.38 4.40
N LYS A 71 -1.70 0.76 4.23
CA LYS A 71 -1.11 1.91 3.57
C LYS A 71 0.01 2.55 4.38
N LEU A 72 -0.15 2.63 5.70
CA LEU A 72 0.90 3.09 6.59
C LEU A 72 2.12 2.16 6.52
N LEU A 73 1.91 0.85 6.57
CA LEU A 73 2.96 -0.15 6.49
C LEU A 73 3.77 -0.03 5.18
N GLU A 74 3.10 0.12 4.03
CA GLU A 74 3.78 0.30 2.73
C GLU A 74 4.74 1.49 2.74
N ASN A 75 4.28 2.63 3.27
CA ASN A 75 5.10 3.85 3.31
C ASN A 75 6.22 3.74 4.35
N THR A 76 5.93 3.20 5.52
CA THR A 76 6.92 3.00 6.59
C THR A 76 8.01 2.01 6.19
N PHE A 77 7.64 0.89 5.57
CA PHE A 77 8.61 -0.09 5.08
C PHE A 77 9.56 0.53 4.05
N ARG A 78 9.05 1.34 3.12
CA ARG A 78 9.89 2.06 2.15
C ARG A 78 10.84 3.03 2.85
N LEU A 79 10.35 3.82 3.81
CA LEU A 79 11.14 4.80 4.53
C LEU A 79 12.27 4.15 5.33
N ILE A 80 11.98 3.05 6.04
CA ILE A 80 12.98 2.30 6.81
C ILE A 80 14.08 1.77 5.91
N ASN A 81 13.73 1.14 4.78
CA ASN A 81 14.73 0.59 3.87
C ASN A 81 15.62 1.68 3.25
N ILE A 82 15.04 2.82 2.86
CA ILE A 82 15.83 3.96 2.36
C ILE A 82 16.77 4.48 3.44
N GLY A 83 16.27 4.70 4.66
CA GLY A 83 17.08 5.14 5.79
C GLY A 83 18.23 4.18 6.09
N PHE A 84 17.93 2.89 6.15
CA PHE A 84 18.91 1.85 6.41
C PHE A 84 20.02 1.79 5.36
N ILE A 85 19.67 1.81 4.06
CA ILE A 85 20.68 1.80 2.99
C ILE A 85 21.51 3.08 3.01
N ASN A 86 20.92 4.25 3.32
CA ASN A 86 21.66 5.49 3.45
C ASN A 86 22.69 5.43 4.60
N GLU A 87 22.31 4.89 5.75
CA GLU A 87 23.23 4.70 6.89
C GLU A 87 24.36 3.73 6.54
N LEU A 88 24.04 2.62 5.87
CA LEU A 88 25.06 1.68 5.38
C LEU A 88 26.00 2.32 4.36
N ALA A 89 25.49 3.14 3.44
CA ALA A 89 26.32 3.84 2.46
C ALA A 89 27.34 4.76 3.15
N MET A 90 26.91 5.53 4.16
CA MET A 90 27.79 6.38 4.96
C MET A 90 28.87 5.59 5.72
N MET A 91 28.53 4.38 6.20
CA MET A 91 29.50 3.49 6.85
C MET A 91 30.51 2.93 5.84
N CYS A 92 30.03 2.42 4.71
CA CYS A 92 30.86 1.88 3.63
C CYS A 92 31.83 2.92 3.08
N GLU A 93 31.38 4.18 2.91
CA GLU A 93 32.24 5.29 2.49
C GLU A 93 33.43 5.49 3.44
N LYS A 94 33.19 5.51 4.76
CA LYS A 94 34.26 5.63 5.78
C LYS A 94 35.23 4.46 5.76
N MET A 95 34.75 3.28 5.35
CA MET A 95 35.54 2.05 5.23
C MET A 95 36.20 1.88 3.85
N LYS A 96 35.96 2.80 2.91
CA LYS A 96 36.38 2.71 1.50
C LYS A 96 35.85 1.44 0.80
N ILE A 97 34.61 1.07 1.09
CA ILE A 97 33.89 -0.05 0.47
C ILE A 97 32.83 0.51 -0.48
N ASP A 98 32.68 -0.07 -1.67
CA ASP A 98 31.59 0.29 -2.59
C ASP A 98 30.28 -0.35 -2.11
N ILE A 99 29.33 0.50 -1.69
CA ILE A 99 28.01 0.05 -1.24
C ILE A 99 27.23 -0.66 -2.35
N TRP A 100 27.46 -0.33 -3.63
CA TRP A 100 26.76 -0.96 -4.74
C TRP A 100 27.23 -2.40 -4.95
N GLU A 101 28.54 -2.65 -4.88
CA GLU A 101 29.09 -4.02 -4.90
C GLU A 101 28.53 -4.86 -3.75
N VAL A 102 28.43 -4.28 -2.55
CA VAL A 102 27.83 -4.96 -1.38
C VAL A 102 26.36 -5.31 -1.63
N ILE A 103 25.57 -4.38 -2.17
CA ILE A 103 24.14 -4.60 -2.47
C ILE A 103 23.99 -5.70 -3.53
N GLU A 104 24.78 -5.65 -4.60
CA GLU A 104 24.75 -6.65 -5.67
C GLU A 104 25.11 -8.05 -5.13
N ALA A 105 26.18 -8.15 -4.34
CA ALA A 105 26.56 -9.40 -3.69
C ALA A 105 25.46 -9.92 -2.76
N ALA A 106 24.86 -9.06 -1.93
CA ALA A 106 23.78 -9.44 -1.03
C ALA A 106 22.51 -9.90 -1.76
N ASN A 107 22.21 -9.30 -2.92
CA ASN A 107 21.06 -9.64 -3.75
C ASN A 107 21.16 -11.02 -4.43
N THR A 108 22.32 -11.69 -4.37
CA THR A 108 22.47 -13.08 -4.83
C THR A 108 21.91 -14.11 -3.86
N LYS A 109 21.61 -13.71 -2.62
CA LYS A 109 21.04 -14.59 -1.61
C LYS A 109 19.58 -14.96 -1.98
N PRO A 110 19.20 -16.24 -1.93
CA PRO A 110 17.84 -16.69 -2.26
C PRO A 110 16.78 -16.18 -1.28
#